data_AF-S7HSY0-F1
#
_entry.id   AF-S7HSY0-F1
#
_cell.length_a   1.000
_cell.length_b   1.000
_cell.length_c   1.000
_cell.angle_alpha   90.00
_cell.angle_beta   90.00
_cell.angle_gamma   90.00
#
_symmetry.space_group_name_H-M   'P 1'
#
loop_
_entity.id
_entity.type
_entity.pdbx_description
1 polymer ?
#
loop_
_entity_poly.entity_id
_entity_poly.type
_entity_poly.pdbx_seq_one_letter_code
_entity_poly.pdbx_strand_id
1 'polypeptide(L)'
;MTGTNVDYYCAAFDADGKRIYSAICDFDPTKDKNADKVQALKAKAQEAVSDAVTVEIITADDFAEYLGGKVRGSDGKPVEYIPPEPTEAEKKTAKINEIKTKYNAQLDAMITARVKAAMLGADTSKIDSQYKNTLANMAAEIKNA
;
A
#
# COMPACT_ATOMS: atom_id res chain seq x y z
N MET A 1 23.52 18.29 -11.38
CA MET A 1 22.50 19.16 -11.99
C MET A 1 21.22 18.36 -12.06
N THR A 2 20.30 18.61 -11.15
CA THR A 2 18.89 18.23 -11.28
C THR A 2 18.34 19.01 -12.47
N GLY A 3 17.72 18.31 -13.43
CA GLY A 3 17.30 18.87 -14.72
C GLY A 3 16.06 19.77 -14.66
N THR A 4 15.98 20.68 -13.69
CA THR A 4 14.84 21.60 -13.53
C THR A 4 15.19 23.01 -13.98
N ASN A 5 14.20 23.72 -14.54
CA ASN A 5 14.38 25.08 -15.05
C ASN A 5 14.11 26.18 -14.00
N VAL A 6 13.79 25.79 -12.76
CA VAL A 6 13.52 26.69 -11.63
C VAL A 6 14.16 26.12 -10.36
N ASP A 7 14.46 27.02 -9.42
CA ASP A 7 15.12 26.68 -8.14
C ASP A 7 14.12 26.21 -7.06
N TYR A 8 12.84 26.58 -7.20
CA TYR A 8 11.80 26.35 -6.20
C TYR A 8 10.50 25.85 -6.82
N TYR A 9 9.78 25.05 -6.04
CA TYR A 9 8.44 24.56 -6.35
C TYR A 9 7.54 24.75 -5.14
N CYS A 10 6.24 24.90 -5.37
CA CYS A 10 5.23 24.72 -4.34
C CYS A 10 4.72 23.28 -4.42
N ALA A 11 4.89 22.48 -3.37
CA ALA A 11 4.41 21.11 -3.29
C ALA A 11 3.27 20.97 -2.30
N ALA A 12 2.32 20.11 -2.62
CA ALA A 12 1.26 19.67 -1.72
C ALA A 12 1.45 18.20 -1.39
N PHE A 13 1.24 17.84 -0.12
CA PHE A 13 1.44 16.51 0.41
C PHE A 13 0.17 16.00 1.10
N ASP A 14 -0.11 14.71 0.94
CA ASP A 14 -1.17 14.02 1.68
C ASP A 14 -0.75 13.69 3.13
N ALA A 15 -1.62 12.99 3.86
CA ALA A 15 -1.39 12.59 5.24
C ALA A 15 -0.19 11.64 5.42
N ASP A 16 0.16 10.88 4.39
CA ASP A 16 1.30 9.95 4.38
C ASP A 16 2.60 10.64 3.93
N GLY A 17 2.56 11.97 3.70
CA GLY A 17 3.68 12.76 3.23
C GLY A 17 3.97 12.57 1.74
N LYS A 18 3.11 11.89 0.98
CA LYS A 18 3.31 11.68 -0.46
C LYS A 18 2.94 12.95 -1.20
N ARG A 19 3.81 13.35 -2.14
CA ARG A 19 3.57 14.51 -3.00
C ARG A 19 2.42 14.22 -3.96
N ILE A 20 1.34 14.97 -3.83
CA ILE A 20 0.13 14.83 -4.66
C ILE A 20 -0.01 15.97 -5.68
N TYR A 21 0.68 17.08 -5.48
CA TYR A 21 0.69 18.21 -6.41
C TYR A 21 2.01 18.97 -6.38
N SER A 22 2.31 19.65 -7.49
CA SER A 22 3.41 20.60 -7.57
C SER A 22 3.10 21.72 -8.56
N ALA A 23 3.42 22.95 -8.18
CA ALA A 23 3.44 24.11 -9.06
C ALA A 23 4.83 24.72 -9.10
N ILE A 24 5.20 25.29 -10.25
CA ILE A 24 6.44 26.04 -10.40
C ILE A 24 6.37 27.30 -9.52
N CYS A 25 7.45 27.61 -8.80
CA CYS A 25 7.65 28.91 -8.17
C CYS A 25 8.63 29.72 -9.05
N ASP A 26 8.09 30.69 -9.78
CA ASP A 26 8.80 31.50 -10.78
C ASP A 26 9.43 32.78 -10.20
N PHE A 27 9.45 32.91 -8.88
CA PHE A 27 10.04 34.01 -8.13
C PHE A 27 10.89 33.49 -6.98
N ASP A 28 11.79 34.31 -6.46
CA ASP A 28 12.57 33.95 -5.27
C ASP A 28 11.68 34.04 -4.00
N PRO A 29 11.33 32.90 -3.37
CA PRO A 29 10.44 32.86 -2.21
C PRO A 29 11.13 33.34 -0.92
N THR A 30 12.45 33.52 -0.93
CA THR A 30 13.23 33.98 0.23
C THR A 30 13.21 35.50 0.40
N LYS A 31 12.70 36.23 -0.59
CA LYS A 31 12.58 37.70 -0.54
C LYS A 31 11.25 38.09 0.10
N ASP A 32 11.30 38.89 1.17
CA ASP A 32 10.11 39.36 1.89
C ASP A 32 9.07 40.04 0.98
N LYS A 33 9.51 40.78 -0.04
CA LYS A 33 8.62 41.41 -1.04
C LYS A 33 7.73 40.42 -1.81
N ASN A 34 8.06 39.13 -1.78
CA ASN A 34 7.32 38.05 -2.45
C ASN A 34 6.47 37.23 -1.46
N ALA A 35 6.39 37.60 -0.18
CA ALA A 35 5.61 36.87 0.83
C ALA A 35 4.14 36.68 0.39
N ASP A 36 3.51 37.72 -0.16
CA ASP A 36 2.15 37.64 -0.69
C ASP A 36 2.02 36.65 -1.86
N LYS A 37 3.05 36.58 -2.72
CA LYS A 37 3.08 35.64 -3.84
C LYS A 37 3.24 34.19 -3.36
N VAL A 38 4.06 33.97 -2.31
CA VAL A 38 4.18 32.65 -1.67
C VAL A 38 2.84 32.21 -1.14
N GLN A 39 2.14 33.07 -0.40
CA GLN A 39 0.82 32.75 0.17
C GLN A 39 -0.21 32.47 -0.93
N ALA A 40 -0.25 33.29 -1.98
CA ALA A 40 -1.13 33.08 -3.12
C ALA A 40 -0.84 31.75 -3.85
N LEU A 41 0.43 31.37 -4.00
CA LEU A 41 0.81 30.11 -4.65
C LEU A 41 0.39 28.90 -3.81
N LYS A 42 0.58 28.97 -2.49
CA LYS A 42 0.13 27.91 -1.56
C LYS A 42 -1.39 27.78 -1.54
N ALA A 43 -2.12 28.90 -1.52
CA ALA A 43 -3.58 28.89 -1.60
C ALA A 43 -4.08 28.23 -2.88
N LYS A 44 -3.49 28.55 -4.04
CA LYS A 44 -3.81 27.88 -5.32
C LYS A 44 -3.52 26.38 -5.30
N ALA A 45 -2.42 25.96 -4.69
CA ALA A 45 -2.10 24.54 -4.55
C ALA A 45 -3.13 23.81 -3.65
N GLN A 46 -3.56 24.43 -2.56
CA GLN A 46 -4.62 23.90 -1.69
C GLN A 46 -5.98 23.84 -2.40
N GLU A 47 -6.33 24.85 -3.20
CA GLU A 47 -7.55 24.84 -4.01
C GLU A 47 -7.53 23.75 -5.07
N ALA A 48 -6.35 23.49 -5.69
CA ALA A 48 -6.19 22.44 -6.68
C ALA A 48 -6.30 21.03 -6.08
N VAL A 49 -5.86 20.86 -4.83
CA VAL A 49 -5.94 19.58 -4.12
C VAL A 49 -6.37 19.81 -2.67
N SER A 50 -7.68 19.78 -2.44
CA SER A 50 -8.30 20.00 -1.12
C SER A 50 -7.81 19.05 -0.04
N ASP A 51 -7.41 17.85 -0.44
CA ASP A 51 -7.01 16.75 0.45
C ASP A 51 -5.55 16.88 0.89
N ALA A 52 -4.84 17.91 0.41
CA ALA A 52 -3.51 18.23 0.88
C ALA A 52 -3.54 18.60 2.37
N VAL A 53 -2.74 17.88 3.15
CA VAL A 53 -2.53 18.13 4.58
C VAL A 53 -1.43 19.16 4.80
N THR A 54 -0.43 19.22 3.91
CA THR A 54 0.66 20.19 3.98
C THR A 54 0.95 20.78 2.62
N VAL A 55 1.11 22.10 2.57
CA VAL A 55 1.51 22.83 1.37
C VAL A 55 2.68 23.76 1.68
N GLU A 56 3.80 23.58 0.99
CA GLU A 56 5.03 24.32 1.25
C GLU A 56 5.85 24.59 -0.01
N ILE A 57 6.77 25.55 0.12
CA ILE A 57 7.78 25.79 -0.90
C ILE A 57 8.95 24.86 -0.63
N ILE A 58 9.36 24.13 -1.64
CA ILE A 58 10.47 23.18 -1.62
C ILE A 58 11.52 23.58 -2.65
N THR A 59 12.74 23.10 -2.46
CA THR A 59 13.82 23.29 -3.44
C THR A 59 13.62 22.38 -4.65
N ALA A 60 14.26 22.70 -5.76
CA ALA A 60 14.34 21.84 -6.94
C ALA A 60 14.94 20.46 -6.65
N ASP A 61 15.92 20.39 -5.74
CA ASP A 61 16.54 19.14 -5.35
C ASP A 61 15.56 18.28 -4.54
N ASP A 62 14.89 18.86 -3.54
CA ASP A 62 13.83 18.17 -2.79
C ASP A 62 12.72 17.69 -3.73
N PHE A 63 12.34 18.52 -4.72
CA PHE A 63 11.34 18.17 -5.73
C PHE A 63 11.76 16.94 -6.55
N ALA A 64 13.02 16.88 -7.00
CA ALA A 64 13.55 15.73 -7.73
C ALA A 64 13.52 14.45 -6.88
N GLU A 65 13.82 14.56 -5.59
CA GLU A 65 13.74 13.42 -4.66
C GLU A 65 12.30 12.92 -4.47
N TYR A 66 11.32 13.83 -4.34
CA TYR A 66 9.91 13.46 -4.28
C TYR A 66 9.38 12.85 -5.60
N LEU A 67 9.90 13.28 -6.76
CA LEU A 67 9.64 12.59 -8.04
C LEU A 67 10.23 11.17 -8.06
N GLY A 68 11.33 10.96 -7.33
CA GLY A 68 11.97 9.66 -7.12
C GLY A 68 11.22 8.73 -6.16
N GLY A 69 10.10 9.17 -5.57
CA GLY A 69 9.26 8.34 -4.71
C GLY A 69 9.51 8.50 -3.21
N LYS A 70 10.39 9.42 -2.79
CA LYS A 70 10.49 9.81 -1.38
C LYS A 70 9.21 10.50 -0.90
N VAL A 71 8.99 10.50 0.41
CA VAL A 71 7.87 11.18 1.08
C VAL A 71 8.38 12.25 2.04
N ARG A 72 7.53 13.18 2.41
CA ARG A 72 7.84 14.26 3.34
C ARG A 72 7.97 13.71 4.75
N GLY A 73 9.17 13.80 5.32
CA GLY A 73 9.45 13.45 6.70
C GLY A 73 8.83 14.44 7.70
N SER A 74 8.88 14.07 8.99
CA SER A 74 8.40 14.92 10.08
C SER A 74 9.18 16.24 10.20
N ASP A 75 10.42 16.27 9.74
CA ASP A 75 11.29 17.45 9.67
C ASP A 75 11.04 18.32 8.42
N GLY A 76 10.13 17.89 7.53
CA GLY A 76 9.83 18.55 6.27
C GLY A 76 10.84 18.27 5.16
N LYS A 77 11.70 17.27 5.31
CA LYS A 77 12.67 16.86 4.29
C LYS A 77 12.28 15.55 3.61
N PRO A 78 12.74 15.31 2.37
CA PRO A 78 12.47 14.04 1.70
C PRO A 78 13.14 12.88 2.44
N VAL A 79 12.36 11.85 2.75
CA VAL A 79 12.82 10.59 3.34
C VAL A 79 12.35 9.41 2.51
N GLU A 80 13.05 8.29 2.61
CA GLU A 80 12.62 7.05 1.95
C GLU A 80 11.23 6.66 2.42
N TYR A 81 10.37 6.28 1.46
CA TYR A 81 9.07 5.73 1.80
C TYR A 81 9.25 4.35 2.42
N ILE A 82 8.79 4.20 3.66
CA ILE A 82 8.71 2.90 4.32
C ILE A 82 7.22 2.51 4.30
N PRO A 83 6.83 1.49 3.53
CA PRO A 83 5.47 0.97 3.57
C PRO A 83 5.11 0.59 5.01
N PRO A 84 3.89 0.91 5.48
CA PRO A 84 3.46 0.49 6.81
C PRO A 84 3.56 -1.03 6.93
N GLU A 85 4.04 -1.51 8.08
CA GLU A 85 3.99 -2.94 8.35
C GLU A 85 2.52 -3.42 8.32
N PRO A 86 2.25 -4.63 7.77
CA PRO A 86 0.92 -5.20 7.83
C PRO A 86 0.43 -5.26 9.27
N THR A 87 -0.83 -4.91 9.48
CA THR A 87 -1.48 -5.03 10.78
C THR A 87 -1.52 -6.49 11.24
N GLU A 88 -1.64 -6.71 12.55
CA GLU A 88 -1.79 -8.07 13.10
C GLU A 88 -3.01 -8.81 12.51
N ALA A 89 -4.07 -8.08 12.16
CA ALA A 89 -5.24 -8.62 11.49
C ALA A 89 -4.94 -9.08 10.05
N GLU A 90 -4.15 -8.31 9.30
CA GLU A 90 -3.71 -8.67 7.95
C GLU A 90 -2.74 -9.86 7.98
N LYS A 91 -1.79 -9.87 8.92
CA LYS A 91 -0.90 -11.03 9.15
C LYS A 91 -1.70 -12.30 9.47
N LYS A 92 -2.69 -12.21 10.35
CA LYS A 92 -3.58 -13.33 10.68
C LYS A 92 -4.37 -13.82 9.46
N THR A 93 -4.91 -12.90 8.67
CA THR A 93 -5.65 -13.23 7.44
C THR A 93 -4.76 -13.93 6.42
N ALA A 94 -3.53 -13.43 6.22
CA ALA A 94 -2.55 -14.04 5.34
C ALA A 94 -2.23 -15.49 5.77
N LYS A 95 -1.94 -15.70 7.06
CA LYS A 95 -1.69 -17.03 7.62
C LYS A 95 -2.88 -17.98 7.46
N ILE A 96 -4.11 -17.51 7.67
CA ILE A 96 -5.32 -18.30 7.41
C ILE A 96 -5.43 -18.69 5.92
N ASN A 97 -5.09 -17.79 5.00
CA ASN A 97 -5.13 -18.07 3.56
C ASN A 97 -4.04 -19.06 3.14
N GLU A 98 -2.85 -18.99 3.74
CA GLU A 98 -1.80 -19.99 3.55
C GLU A 98 -2.26 -21.38 4.02
N ILE A 99 -2.88 -21.46 5.19
CA ILE A 99 -3.47 -22.70 5.71
C ILE A 99 -4.53 -23.21 4.73
N LYS A 100 -5.47 -22.38 4.27
CA LYS A 100 -6.46 -22.81 3.26
C LYS A 100 -5.81 -23.37 2.01
N THR A 101 -4.79 -22.68 1.48
CA THR A 101 -4.06 -23.09 0.28
C THR A 101 -3.39 -24.45 0.46
N LYS A 102 -2.75 -24.67 1.62
CA LYS A 102 -2.11 -25.94 2.00
C LYS A 102 -3.07 -27.14 1.93
N TYR A 103 -4.31 -26.98 2.41
CA TYR A 103 -5.27 -28.09 2.48
C TYR A 103 -6.11 -28.26 1.21
N ASN A 104 -6.38 -27.18 0.45
CA ASN A 104 -7.27 -27.23 -0.73
C ASN A 104 -6.81 -28.26 -1.77
N ALA A 105 -5.52 -28.32 -2.09
CA ALA A 105 -5.01 -29.29 -3.07
C ALA A 105 -5.27 -30.75 -2.66
N GLN A 106 -5.16 -31.06 -1.36
CA GLN A 106 -5.45 -32.40 -0.84
C GLN A 106 -6.96 -32.71 -0.86
N LEU A 107 -7.79 -31.73 -0.51
CA LEU A 107 -9.25 -31.85 -0.52
C LEU A 107 -9.78 -32.08 -1.95
N ASP A 108 -9.28 -31.34 -2.94
CA ASP A 108 -9.66 -31.49 -4.34
C ASP A 108 -9.27 -32.86 -4.93
N ALA A 109 -8.09 -33.35 -4.56
CA ALA A 109 -7.64 -34.69 -4.92
C ALA A 109 -8.56 -35.77 -4.34
N MET A 110 -8.99 -35.61 -3.07
CA MET A 110 -9.93 -36.53 -2.42
C MET A 110 -11.32 -36.48 -3.07
N ILE A 111 -11.83 -35.29 -3.44
CA ILE A 111 -13.09 -35.14 -4.18
C ILE A 111 -13.00 -35.88 -5.52
N THR A 112 -11.91 -35.69 -6.25
CA THR A 112 -11.68 -36.37 -7.53
C THR A 112 -11.64 -37.90 -7.37
N ALA A 113 -10.93 -38.40 -6.35
CA ALA A 113 -10.88 -39.83 -6.05
C ALA A 113 -12.25 -40.40 -5.65
N ARG A 114 -13.01 -39.64 -4.85
CA ARG A 114 -14.37 -40.00 -4.44
C ARG A 114 -15.30 -40.15 -5.63
N VAL A 115 -15.30 -39.18 -6.56
CA VAL A 115 -16.14 -39.21 -7.76
C VAL A 115 -15.81 -40.43 -8.61
N LYS A 116 -14.52 -40.72 -8.83
CA LYS A 116 -14.09 -41.92 -9.56
C LYS A 116 -14.55 -43.21 -8.89
N ALA A 117 -14.39 -43.33 -7.57
CA ALA A 117 -14.83 -44.50 -6.82
C ALA A 117 -16.35 -44.70 -6.91
N ALA A 118 -17.14 -43.63 -6.74
CA ALA A 118 -18.59 -43.68 -6.86
C ALA A 118 -19.07 -44.11 -8.26
N MET A 119 -18.43 -43.59 -9.32
CA MET A 119 -18.74 -43.98 -10.70
C MET A 119 -18.47 -45.47 -10.99
N LEU A 120 -17.51 -46.06 -10.28
CA LEU A 120 -17.17 -47.48 -10.39
C LEU A 120 -18.00 -48.38 -9.45
N GLY A 121 -18.94 -47.81 -8.70
CA GLY A 121 -19.72 -48.54 -7.69
C GLY A 121 -18.90 -49.01 -6.48
N ALA A 122 -17.71 -48.42 -6.26
CA ALA A 122 -16.85 -48.77 -5.13
C ALA A 122 -17.28 -48.04 -3.84
N ASP A 123 -16.95 -48.63 -2.68
CA ASP A 123 -17.20 -48.02 -1.37
C ASP A 123 -16.38 -46.73 -1.18
N THR A 124 -17.05 -45.62 -0.89
CA THR A 124 -16.42 -44.30 -0.68
C THR A 124 -16.21 -43.95 0.80
N SER A 125 -16.65 -44.78 1.74
CA SER A 125 -16.71 -44.46 3.17
C SER A 125 -15.36 -44.04 3.75
N LYS A 126 -14.27 -44.69 3.31
CA LYS A 126 -12.90 -44.34 3.71
C LYS A 126 -12.48 -42.96 3.20
N ILE A 127 -12.80 -42.63 1.95
CA ILE A 127 -12.49 -41.33 1.34
C ILE A 127 -13.29 -40.23 2.06
N ASP A 128 -14.57 -40.48 2.34
CA ASP A 128 -15.44 -39.55 3.08
C ASP A 128 -14.93 -39.27 4.50
N SER A 129 -14.45 -40.31 5.20
CA SER A 129 -13.83 -40.16 6.52
C SER A 129 -12.53 -39.35 6.46
N GLN A 130 -11.64 -39.64 5.51
CA GLN A 130 -10.39 -38.91 5.33
C GLN A 130 -10.62 -37.44 4.97
N TYR A 131 -11.62 -37.15 4.14
CA TYR A 131 -12.01 -35.79 3.78
C TYR A 131 -12.48 -35.00 5.02
N LYS A 132 -13.36 -35.59 5.85
CA LYS A 132 -13.81 -34.96 7.11
C LYS A 132 -12.66 -34.71 8.08
N ASN A 133 -11.74 -35.66 8.23
CA ASN A 133 -10.56 -35.49 9.09
C ASN A 133 -9.65 -34.36 8.58
N THR A 134 -9.47 -34.26 7.26
CA THR A 134 -8.67 -33.21 6.62
C THR A 134 -9.29 -31.83 6.84
N LEU A 135 -10.62 -31.71 6.73
CA LEU A 135 -11.35 -30.49 7.07
C LEU A 135 -11.23 -30.12 8.55
N ALA A 136 -11.31 -31.10 9.46
CA ALA A 136 -11.17 -30.86 10.90
C ALA A 136 -9.77 -30.37 11.25
N ASN A 137 -8.72 -30.95 10.65
CA ASN A 137 -7.34 -30.52 10.84
C ASN A 137 -7.11 -29.09 10.33
N MET A 138 -7.65 -28.79 9.14
CA MET A 138 -7.62 -27.43 8.57
C MET A 138 -8.30 -26.43 9.50
N ALA A 139 -9.50 -26.74 10.02
CA ALA A 139 -10.21 -25.87 10.94
C ALA A 139 -9.46 -25.67 12.26
N ALA A 140 -8.80 -26.71 12.79
CA ALA A 140 -7.98 -26.61 13.98
C ALA A 140 -6.74 -25.73 13.78
N GLU A 141 -6.07 -25.85 12.62
CA GLU A 141 -4.92 -25.02 12.27
C GLU A 141 -5.33 -23.55 12.08
N ILE A 142 -6.47 -23.29 11.43
CA ILE A 142 -7.06 -21.94 11.31
C ILE A 142 -7.40 -21.34 12.68
N LYS A 143 -7.93 -22.15 13.61
CA LYS A 143 -8.28 -21.69 14.96
C LYS A 143 -7.05 -21.23 15.77
N ASN A 144 -5.89 -21.82 15.49
CA ASN A 144 -4.63 -21.51 16.14
C ASN A 144 -3.79 -20.45 15.38
N ALA A 145 -4.35 -19.86 14.32
CA ALA A 145 -3.67 -18.92 13.45
C ALA A 145 -3.56 -17.50 14.04
#